data_AF-A0A920UUN5-F1
#
_entry.id   AF-A0A920UUN5-F1
#
_cell.length_a   1.000
_cell.length_b   1.000
_cell.length_c   1.000
_cell.angle_alpha   90.00
_cell.angle_beta   90.00
_cell.angle_gamma   90.00
#
_symmetry.space_group_name_H-M   'P 1'
#
loop_
_entity.id
_entity.type
_entity.pdbx_description
1 polymer ?
#
loop_
_entity_poly.entity_id
_entity_poly.type
_entity_poly.pdbx_seq_one_letter_code
_entity_poly.pdbx_strand_id
1 'polypeptide(L)'
;MIGIFSQILHGICYACFFASAYMYVDRIADEDIRNSAQTVFGIIILGLGPMFAGPFMGLLGSVFGEEGVVTDFAGMWFTLSVIALFTAALFAFAFEDQTDVDLIEDPA
;
A
#
# COMPACT_ATOMS: atom_id res chain seq x y z
N MET A 1 -12.69 -11.89 -18.53
CA MET A 1 -13.54 -11.98 -17.32
C MET A 1 -12.73 -11.87 -16.03
N ILE A 2 -11.68 -12.68 -15.85
CA ILE A 2 -10.82 -12.65 -14.65
C ILE A 2 -10.21 -11.26 -14.38
N GLY A 3 -9.69 -10.57 -15.41
CA GLY A 3 -9.11 -9.24 -15.25
C GLY A 3 -10.09 -8.18 -14.74
N ILE A 4 -11.38 -8.25 -15.10
CA ILE A 4 -12.39 -7.31 -14.61
C ILE A 4 -12.61 -7.51 -13.11
N PHE A 5 -12.75 -8.77 -12.68
CA PHE A 5 -12.90 -9.09 -11.26
C PHE A 5 -11.67 -8.65 -10.45
N SER A 6 -10.46 -8.86 -10.99
CA SER A 6 -9.22 -8.38 -10.37
C SER A 6 -9.21 -6.86 -10.19
N GLN A 7 -9.68 -6.09 -11.17
CA GLN A 7 -9.72 -4.63 -11.07
C GLN A 7 -10.78 -4.14 -10.09
N ILE A 8 -11.93 -4.80 -10.01
CA ILE A 8 -12.96 -4.50 -9.00
C ILE A 8 -12.40 -4.72 -7.59
N LEU A 9 -11.77 -5.87 -7.36
CA LEU A 9 -11.15 -6.18 -6.06
C LEU A 9 -10.05 -5.15 -5.72
N HIS A 10 -9.22 -4.80 -6.70
CA HIS A 10 -8.20 -3.77 -6.52
C HIS A 10 -8.81 -2.43 -6.09
N GLY A 11 -9.89 -1.98 -6.73
CA GLY A 11 -10.57 -0.74 -6.36
C GLY A 11 -11.08 -0.73 -4.92
N ILE A 12 -11.65 -1.85 -4.46
CA ILE A 12 -12.11 -1.98 -3.06
C ILE A 12 -10.93 -1.93 -2.10
N CYS A 13 -9.88 -2.72 -2.34
CA CYS A 13 -8.68 -2.73 -1.50
C CYS A 13 -7.99 -1.37 -1.45
N TYR A 14 -7.90 -0.70 -2.61
CA TYR A 14 -7.33 0.64 -2.74
C TYR A 14 -8.09 1.64 -1.87
N ALA A 15 -9.42 1.69 -1.98
CA ALA A 15 -10.24 2.61 -1.20
C ALA A 15 -10.12 2.36 0.31
N CYS A 16 -10.22 1.10 0.73
CA CYS A 16 -10.11 0.74 2.15
C CYS A 16 -8.73 1.08 2.74
N PHE A 17 -7.65 0.83 2.00
CA PHE A 17 -6.29 1.15 2.45
C PHE A 17 -6.11 2.66 2.66
N PHE A 18 -6.48 3.48 1.67
CA PHE A 18 -6.35 4.94 1.79
C PHE A 18 -7.28 5.53 2.84
N ALA A 19 -8.53 5.07 2.92
CA ALA A 19 -9.46 5.55 3.94
C ALA A 19 -8.93 5.25 5.35
N SER A 20 -8.45 4.03 5.60
CA SER A 20 -7.91 3.64 6.91
C SER A 20 -6.65 4.42 7.26
N ALA A 21 -5.74 4.60 6.29
CA ALA A 21 -4.51 5.36 6.51
C ALA A 21 -4.80 6.84 6.81
N TYR A 22 -5.73 7.48 6.09
CA TYR A 22 -6.09 8.87 6.36
C TYR A 22 -6.80 9.03 7.71
N MET A 23 -7.68 8.09 8.09
CA MET A 23 -8.26 8.08 9.44
C MET A 23 -7.18 7.95 10.53
N TYR A 24 -6.16 7.12 10.30
CA TYR A 24 -5.05 6.97 11.24
C TYR A 24 -4.19 8.25 11.34
N VAL A 25 -3.81 8.82 10.18
CA VAL A 25 -3.06 10.08 10.13
C VAL A 25 -3.83 11.21 10.81
N ASP A 26 -5.14 11.30 10.63
CA ASP A 26 -5.97 12.33 11.28
C ASP A 26 -6.02 12.18 12.80
N ARG A 27 -5.96 10.95 13.32
CA ARG A 27 -5.92 10.74 14.77
C ARG A 27 -4.57 11.13 15.36
N ILE A 28 -3.48 10.83 14.66
CA ILE A 28 -2.11 11.05 15.17
C ILE A 28 -1.61 12.50 14.96
N ALA A 29 -2.07 13.18 13.92
CA ALA A 29 -1.59 14.53 13.59
C ALA A 29 -2.43 15.63 14.25
N ASP A 30 -1.73 16.68 14.72
CA ASP A 30 -2.34 17.91 15.22
C ASP A 30 -3.24 18.57 14.15
N GLU A 31 -4.32 19.20 14.59
CA GLU A 31 -5.40 19.71 13.72
C GLU A 31 -4.89 20.67 12.62
N ASP A 32 -3.86 21.47 12.92
CA ASP A 32 -3.27 22.44 12.00
C ASP A 32 -2.42 21.80 10.89
N ILE A 33 -1.95 20.56 11.07
CA ILE A 33 -1.07 19.86 10.12
C ILE A 33 -1.67 18.61 9.49
N ARG A 34 -2.87 18.15 9.87
CA ARG A 34 -3.52 16.93 9.32
C ARG A 34 -3.48 16.83 7.80
N ASN A 35 -3.93 17.88 7.10
CA ASN A 35 -3.97 17.91 5.64
C ASN A 35 -2.57 17.79 5.01
N SER A 36 -1.56 18.41 5.63
CA SER A 36 -0.16 18.30 5.21
C SER A 36 0.38 16.89 5.45
N ALA A 37 0.07 16.28 6.60
CA ALA A 37 0.48 14.92 6.94
C ALA A 37 -0.13 13.88 5.97
N GLN A 38 -1.42 14.00 5.64
CA GLN A 38 -2.07 13.17 4.63
C GLN A 38 -1.44 13.36 3.25
N THR A 39 -1.07 14.59 2.89
CA THR A 39 -0.39 14.88 1.62
C THR A 39 0.99 14.20 1.58
N VAL A 40 1.76 14.24 2.67
CA VAL A 40 3.05 13.54 2.78
C VAL A 40 2.87 12.02 2.63
N PHE A 41 1.87 11.44 3.31
CA PHE A 41 1.51 10.03 3.10
C PHE A 41 1.21 9.72 1.63
N GLY A 42 0.41 10.57 0.98
CA GLY A 42 0.10 10.46 -0.44
C GLY A 42 1.34 10.53 -1.33
N ILE A 43 2.28 11.43 -1.07
CA ILE A 43 3.56 11.54 -1.81
C ILE A 43 4.40 10.27 -1.65
N ILE A 44 4.43 9.67 -0.47
CA ILE A 44 5.17 8.42 -0.25
C ILE A 44 4.54 7.28 -1.05
N ILE A 45 3.23 7.09 -0.95
CA ILE A 45 2.56 5.95 -1.58
C ILE A 45 2.40 6.11 -3.09
N LEU A 46 2.00 7.29 -3.56
CA LEU A 46 1.68 7.55 -4.98
C LEU A 46 2.82 8.23 -5.74
N GLY A 47 3.79 8.82 -5.05
CA GLY A 47 5.00 9.38 -5.65
C GLY A 47 6.17 8.41 -5.58
N LEU A 48 6.73 8.21 -4.38
CA LEU A 48 7.92 7.39 -4.19
C LEU A 48 7.66 5.91 -4.51
N GLY A 49 6.50 5.37 -4.10
CA GLY A 49 6.12 3.98 -4.36
C GLY A 49 6.30 3.58 -5.83
N PRO A 50 5.61 4.24 -6.78
CA PRO A 50 5.77 3.98 -8.21
C PRO A 50 7.19 4.18 -8.75
N MET A 51 7.95 5.15 -8.22
CA MET A 51 9.34 5.38 -8.63
C MET A 51 10.23 4.18 -8.38
N PHE A 52 10.05 3.48 -7.26
CA PHE A 52 10.78 2.23 -6.97
C PHE A 52 10.14 1.01 -7.61
N ALA A 53 8.81 0.98 -7.71
CA ALA A 53 8.08 -0.15 -8.29
C ALA A 53 8.35 -0.31 -9.80
N GLY A 54 8.56 0.78 -10.55
CA GLY A 54 8.82 0.75 -11.99
C GLY A 54 10.05 -0.10 -12.36
N PRO A 55 11.26 0.25 -11.87
CA PRO A 55 12.46 -0.54 -12.10
C PRO A 55 12.34 -1.98 -11.57
N PHE A 56 11.68 -2.17 -10.43
CA PHE A 56 11.42 -3.49 -9.86
C PHE A 56 10.55 -4.36 -10.78
N MET A 57 9.49 -3.80 -11.37
CA MET A 57 8.68 -4.48 -12.38
C MET A 57 9.46 -4.77 -13.67
N GLY A 58 10.37 -3.88 -14.07
CA GLY A 58 11.28 -4.16 -15.18
C GLY A 58 12.17 -5.37 -14.93
N LEU A 59 12.75 -5.47 -13.74
CA LEU A 59 13.54 -6.64 -13.32
C LEU A 59 12.69 -7.91 -13.31
N LEU A 60 11.51 -7.86 -12.68
CA LEU A 60 10.62 -9.01 -12.61
C LEU A 60 10.17 -9.45 -14.00
N GLY A 61 9.93 -8.49 -14.90
CA GLY A 61 9.68 -8.71 -16.32
C GLY A 61 10.77 -9.51 -17.02
N SER A 62 12.05 -9.21 -16.73
CA SER A 62 13.18 -9.95 -17.29
C SER A 62 13.38 -11.35 -16.70
N VAL A 63 12.92 -11.59 -15.46
CA VAL A 63 13.00 -12.91 -14.80
C VAL A 63 11.94 -13.87 -15.33
N PHE A 64 10.74 -13.36 -15.59
CA PHE A 64 9.59 -14.14 -16.06
C PHE A 64 9.30 -13.94 -17.56
N GLY A 65 10.29 -13.50 -18.33
CA GLY A 65 10.16 -13.18 -19.75
C GLY A 65 11.41 -13.49 -20.56
N GLU A 66 11.23 -13.56 -21.88
CA GLU A 66 12.29 -13.80 -22.86
C GLU A 66 12.19 -12.76 -23.99
N GLU A 67 13.33 -12.38 -24.58
CA GLU A 67 13.40 -11.42 -25.70
C GLU A 67 12.67 -10.08 -25.44
N GLY A 68 12.58 -9.66 -24.17
CA GLY A 68 11.90 -8.43 -23.77
C GLY A 68 10.37 -8.56 -23.66
N VAL A 69 9.82 -9.77 -23.74
CA VAL A 69 8.39 -10.07 -23.58
C VAL A 69 8.18 -10.96 -22.37
N VAL A 70 7.23 -10.58 -21.51
CA VAL A 70 6.80 -11.41 -20.38
C VAL A 70 6.07 -12.63 -20.90
N THR A 71 6.57 -13.83 -20.60
CA THR A 71 6.01 -15.10 -21.05
C THR A 71 5.27 -15.82 -19.93
N ASP A 72 5.72 -15.66 -18.67
CA ASP A 72 5.06 -16.19 -17.47
C ASP A 72 4.46 -15.08 -16.59
N PHE A 73 3.26 -14.64 -16.95
CA PHE A 73 2.50 -13.69 -16.14
C PHE A 73 2.08 -14.28 -14.79
N ALA A 74 1.79 -15.58 -14.72
CA ALA A 74 1.30 -16.19 -13.49
C ALA A 74 2.39 -16.16 -12.41
N GLY A 75 3.60 -16.63 -12.73
CA GLY A 75 4.75 -16.60 -11.82
C GLY A 75 5.10 -15.20 -11.34
N MET A 76 5.06 -14.22 -12.24
CA MET A 76 5.29 -12.81 -11.91
C MET A 76 4.27 -12.27 -10.90
N TRP A 77 2.97 -12.44 -11.17
CA TRP A 77 1.91 -11.93 -10.28
C TRP A 77 1.83 -12.69 -8.96
N PHE A 78 2.14 -13.99 -8.93
CA PHE A 78 2.24 -14.75 -7.68
C PHE A 78 3.43 -14.29 -6.84
N THR A 79 4.56 -13.95 -7.46
CA THR A 79 5.71 -13.35 -6.74
C THR A 79 5.30 -12.05 -6.06
N LEU A 80 4.57 -11.18 -6.76
CA LEU A 80 4.01 -9.95 -6.18
C LEU A 80 3.01 -10.24 -5.05
N SER A 81 2.19 -11.26 -5.22
CA SER A 81 1.22 -11.67 -4.21
C SER A 81 1.89 -12.17 -2.93
N VAL A 82 2.99 -12.92 -3.05
CA VAL A 82 3.79 -13.36 -1.89
C VAL A 82 4.43 -12.18 -1.17
N ILE A 83 4.98 -11.20 -1.92
CA ILE A 83 5.53 -9.97 -1.33
C ILE A 83 4.43 -9.19 -0.58
N ALA A 84 3.25 -9.02 -1.19
CA ALA A 84 2.13 -8.33 -0.58
C ALA A 84 1.64 -9.05 0.70
N LEU A 85 1.52 -10.39 0.66
CA LEU A 85 1.14 -11.19 1.82
C LEU A 85 2.17 -11.09 2.94
N PHE A 86 3.45 -11.11 2.61
CA PHE A 86 4.53 -10.94 3.58
C PHE A 86 4.49 -9.56 4.23
N THR A 87 4.33 -8.48 3.44
CA THR A 87 4.17 -7.12 3.97
C THR A 87 2.94 -6.99 4.85
N ALA A 88 1.81 -7.60 4.46
CA ALA A 88 0.60 -7.60 5.28
C ALA A 88 0.80 -8.35 6.61
N ALA A 89 1.49 -9.49 6.59
CA ALA A 89 1.85 -10.21 7.82
C ALA A 89 2.78 -9.38 8.71
N LEU A 90 3.82 -8.75 8.14
CA LEU A 90 4.70 -7.85 8.88
C LEU A 90 3.91 -6.71 9.53
N PHE A 91 3.02 -6.06 8.79
CA PHE A 91 2.15 -5.03 9.35
C PHE A 91 1.29 -5.60 10.48
N ALA A 92 0.63 -6.75 10.29
CA ALA A 92 -0.23 -7.35 11.29
C ALA A 92 0.49 -7.69 12.62
N PHE A 93 1.79 -8.00 12.57
CA PHE A 93 2.57 -8.36 13.76
C PHE A 93 3.42 -7.23 14.34
N ALA A 94 3.85 -6.25 13.52
CA ALA A 94 4.75 -5.18 13.94
C ALA A 94 4.06 -3.82 14.07
N PHE A 95 2.80 -3.69 13.63
CA PHE A 95 2.04 -2.46 13.79
C PHE A 95 1.58 -2.32 15.25
N GLU A 96 1.97 -1.21 15.86
CA GLU A 96 1.51 -0.78 17.18
C GLU A 96 0.60 0.43 16.97
N ASP A 97 -0.63 0.33 17.45
CA ASP A 97 -1.58 1.43 17.39
C ASP A 97 -1.22 2.48 18.45
N GLN A 98 -0.97 3.71 18.01
CA GLN A 98 -0.63 4.83 18.87
C GLN A 98 -1.84 5.74 19.16
N THR A 99 -3.02 5.41 18.64
CA THR A 99 -4.23 6.24 18.79
C THR A 99 -4.90 6.10 20.17
N ASP A 100 -4.50 5.10 20.97
CA ASP A 100 -5.07 4.85 22.30
C ASP A 100 -4.60 5.85 23.39
N VAL A 101 -3.50 6.57 23.17
CA VAL A 101 -2.94 7.52 24.16
C VAL A 101 -3.84 8.76 24.30
N ASP A 102 -4.46 9.21 23.21
CA ASP A 102 -5.30 10.41 23.18
C ASP A 102 -6.65 10.22 23.89
N LEU A 103 -7.17 9.00 23.99
CA LEU A 103 -8.42 8.70 24.72
C LEU A 103 -8.26 8.81 26.25
N ILE A 104 -7.03 8.83 26.75
CA ILE A 104 -6.70 8.87 28.18
C ILE A 104 -6.34 10.29 28.62
N GLU A 105 -5.71 11.09 27.74
CA GLU A 105 -5.26 12.45 28.07
C GLU A 105 -6.32 13.54 27.84
N ASP A 106 -7.35 13.31 27.02
CA ASP A 106 -8.45 14.27 26.82
C ASP A 106 -9.86 13.65 27.02
N PRO A 107 -10.43 13.71 28.24
CA PRO A 107 -11.83 13.36 28.49
C PRO A 107 -12.82 14.52 28.29
N ALA A 108 -12.48 15.60 27.56
CA ALA A 108 -13.33 16.80 27.43
C ALA A 108 -14.40 16.73 26.33
#